data_AF-A0A2A5J2J6-F1
#
_entry.id   AF-A0A2A5J2J6-F1
#
_cell.length_a   1.000
_cell.length_b   1.000
_cell.length_c   1.000
_cell.angle_alpha   90.00
_cell.angle_beta   90.00
_cell.angle_gamma   90.00
#
_symmetry.space_group_name_H-M   'P 1'
#
loop_
_entity.id
_entity.type
_entity.pdbx_description
1 polymer ?
#
loop_
_entity_poly.entity_id
_entity_poly.type
_entity_poly.pdbx_seq_one_letter_code
_entity_poly.pdbx_strand_id
1 'polypeptide(L)'
;MLVIDQNPKGEQYSKLIDLAFEICDEFHLVLRKDMGSLKSFDPFLKKLESSLKEMKEQSEWASTILGDNQTAKVYYYYTDENAKSILKEFANSLYDWEQPNLPEDLSFFKNGEEWLVTSSHEEESYIETENDTEIKRILSIPELKVHMEKWD
;
A
#
# COMPACT_ATOMS: atom_id res chain seq x y z
N MET A 1 -10.05 12.51 4.17
CA MET A 1 -9.75 11.19 4.76
C MET A 1 -10.97 10.30 5.02
N LEU A 2 -10.94 9.06 4.49
CA LEU A 2 -11.73 7.92 4.94
C LEU A 2 -10.82 6.95 5.70
N VAL A 3 -11.04 6.76 6.99
CA VAL A 3 -10.28 5.79 7.78
C VAL A 3 -10.87 4.40 7.56
N ILE A 4 -10.01 3.40 7.38
CA ILE A 4 -10.40 1.99 7.26
C ILE A 4 -10.40 1.36 8.65
N ASP A 5 -11.58 0.98 9.14
CA ASP A 5 -11.80 0.57 10.54
C ASP A 5 -11.25 -0.82 10.89
N GLN A 6 -10.98 -1.64 9.87
CA GLN A 6 -10.54 -3.02 10.04
C GLN A 6 -9.73 -3.46 8.83
N ASN A 7 -8.76 -4.35 9.04
CA ASN A 7 -7.98 -4.96 7.97
C ASN A 7 -8.90 -5.55 6.87
N PRO A 8 -8.93 -4.98 5.64
CA PRO A 8 -9.66 -5.56 4.51
C PRO A 8 -9.07 -6.91 4.14
N LYS A 9 -9.89 -7.96 4.04
CA LYS A 9 -9.44 -9.34 3.71
C LYS A 9 -10.24 -9.96 2.57
N GLY A 10 -9.63 -10.93 1.87
CA GLY A 10 -10.27 -11.71 0.82
C GLY A 10 -10.86 -10.83 -0.27
N GLU A 11 -12.18 -10.91 -0.46
CA GLU A 11 -12.87 -10.13 -1.49
C GLU A 11 -12.81 -8.61 -1.26
N GLN A 12 -12.77 -8.16 0.00
CA GLN A 12 -12.64 -6.74 0.36
C GLN A 12 -11.28 -6.20 -0.10
N TYR A 13 -10.21 -6.93 0.25
CA TYR A 13 -8.85 -6.63 -0.19
C TYR A 13 -8.76 -6.62 -1.73
N SER A 14 -9.23 -7.70 -2.37
CA SER A 14 -9.22 -7.81 -3.83
C SER A 14 -9.89 -6.62 -4.52
N LYS A 15 -11.07 -6.21 -4.05
CA LYS A 15 -11.81 -5.08 -4.63
C LYS A 15 -11.17 -3.73 -4.33
N LEU A 16 -10.57 -3.56 -3.15
CA LEU A 16 -9.82 -2.36 -2.81
C LEU A 16 -8.59 -2.22 -3.72
N ILE A 17 -7.86 -3.31 -3.97
CA ILE A 17 -6.74 -3.32 -4.91
C ILE A 17 -7.21 -3.03 -6.33
N ASP A 18 -8.30 -3.66 -6.80
CA ASP A 18 -8.83 -3.37 -8.14
C ASP A 18 -9.18 -1.87 -8.28
N LEU A 19 -9.83 -1.29 -7.27
CA LEU A 19 -10.15 0.14 -7.24
C LEU A 19 -8.91 1.03 -7.23
N ALA A 20 -7.89 0.67 -6.42
CA ALA A 20 -6.65 1.42 -6.33
C ALA A 20 -5.92 1.46 -7.68
N PHE A 21 -5.83 0.32 -8.39
CA PHE A 21 -5.22 0.26 -9.73
C PHE A 21 -6.00 1.01 -10.81
N GLU A 22 -7.31 1.21 -10.63
CA GLU A 22 -8.12 2.01 -11.55
C GLU A 22 -7.96 3.53 -11.32
N ILE A 23 -7.57 3.95 -10.12
CA ILE A 23 -7.51 5.37 -9.72
C ILE A 23 -6.09 5.91 -9.73
N CYS A 24 -5.15 5.13 -9.20
CA CYS A 24 -3.79 5.52 -8.92
C CYS A 24 -2.88 5.16 -10.09
N ASP A 25 -1.78 5.90 -10.26
CA ASP A 25 -0.72 5.64 -11.23
C ASP A 25 0.50 4.93 -10.62
N GLU A 26 0.65 5.03 -9.29
CA GLU A 26 1.81 4.50 -8.58
C GLU A 26 1.43 3.86 -7.25
N PHE A 27 2.26 2.94 -6.79
CA PHE A 27 2.22 2.41 -5.42
C PHE A 27 3.65 2.19 -4.91
N HIS A 28 3.79 2.05 -3.59
CA HIS A 28 5.07 1.68 -3.01
C HIS A 28 4.99 0.49 -2.06
N LEU A 29 6.14 -0.13 -1.87
CA LEU A 29 6.41 -1.16 -0.86
C LEU A 29 7.77 -0.86 -0.22
N VAL A 30 7.91 -1.22 1.05
CA VAL A 30 9.07 -0.83 1.85
C VAL A 30 9.83 -2.07 2.34
N LEU A 31 11.16 -2.05 2.18
CA LEU A 31 12.06 -3.04 2.77
C LEU A 31 12.90 -2.40 3.87
N ARG A 32 12.59 -2.76 5.11
CA ARG A 32 13.27 -2.25 6.31
C ARG A 32 14.49 -3.10 6.66
N LYS A 33 15.65 -2.43 6.75
CA LYS A 33 16.97 -3.07 6.94
C LYS A 33 17.15 -3.67 8.35
N ASP A 34 16.37 -3.21 9.31
CA ASP A 34 16.42 -3.58 10.73
C ASP A 34 15.48 -4.75 11.09
N MET A 35 14.69 -5.23 10.14
CA MET A 35 13.67 -6.27 10.34
C MET A 35 14.04 -7.64 9.74
N GLY A 36 15.34 -7.88 9.52
CA GLY A 36 15.87 -9.17 9.10
C GLY A 36 16.52 -9.16 7.72
N SER A 37 16.75 -10.36 7.18
CA SER A 37 17.46 -10.53 5.91
C SER A 37 16.57 -10.16 4.72
N LEU A 38 16.95 -9.15 3.96
CA LEU A 38 16.20 -8.72 2.77
C LEU A 38 16.28 -9.70 1.57
N LYS A 39 17.21 -10.67 1.60
CA LYS A 39 17.41 -11.62 0.48
C LYS A 39 16.19 -12.50 0.20
N SER A 40 15.32 -12.73 1.19
CA SER A 40 14.08 -13.50 1.00
C SER A 40 13.11 -12.82 0.02
N PHE A 41 13.23 -11.51 -0.19
CA PHE A 41 12.37 -10.75 -1.08
C PHE A 41 12.85 -10.77 -2.55
N ASP A 42 14.05 -11.26 -2.86
CA ASP A 42 14.59 -11.27 -4.23
C ASP A 42 13.63 -11.92 -5.25
N PRO A 43 12.99 -13.09 -4.98
CA PRO A 43 12.04 -13.68 -5.91
C PRO A 43 10.77 -12.83 -6.12
N PHE A 44 10.30 -12.16 -5.07
CA PHE A 44 9.16 -11.26 -5.14
C PHE A 44 9.49 -10.01 -5.96
N LEU A 45 10.61 -9.35 -5.63
CA LEU A 45 11.10 -8.18 -6.36
C LEU A 45 11.31 -8.49 -7.84
N LYS A 46 11.79 -9.71 -8.17
CA LYS A 46 11.99 -10.14 -9.56
C LYS A 46 10.67 -10.23 -10.34
N LYS A 47 9.57 -10.64 -9.71
CA LYS A 47 8.24 -10.68 -10.36
C LYS A 47 7.73 -9.26 -10.67
N LEU A 48 8.01 -8.29 -9.80
CA LEU A 48 7.60 -6.88 -9.98
C LEU A 48 8.58 -6.04 -10.82
N GLU A 49 9.70 -6.60 -11.28
CA GLU A 49 10.79 -5.85 -11.93
C GLU A 49 10.32 -5.05 -13.16
N SER A 50 9.40 -5.61 -13.97
CA SER A 50 8.88 -4.90 -15.15
C SER A 50 7.99 -3.71 -14.82
N SER A 51 7.43 -3.69 -13.61
CA SER A 51 6.55 -2.64 -13.11
C SER A 51 7.30 -1.62 -12.26
N LEU A 52 8.60 -1.84 -11.99
CA LEU A 52 9.42 -0.97 -11.15
C LEU A 52 9.65 0.37 -11.84
N LYS A 53 9.25 1.45 -11.17
CA LYS A 53 9.58 2.81 -11.58
C LYS A 53 10.96 3.20 -11.05
N GLU A 54 11.15 3.12 -9.74
CA GLU A 54 12.41 3.45 -9.08
C GLU A 54 12.49 2.85 -7.67
N MET A 55 13.70 2.82 -7.11
CA MET A 55 13.93 2.51 -5.70
C MET A 55 14.73 3.65 -5.09
N LYS A 56 14.27 4.14 -3.94
CA LYS A 56 14.93 5.18 -3.16
C LYS A 56 15.34 4.65 -1.81
N GLU A 57 16.51 5.08 -1.35
CA GLU A 57 16.88 4.92 0.04
C GLU A 57 16.43 6.17 0.80
N GLN A 58 15.48 6.00 1.72
CA GLN A 58 14.81 7.12 2.41
C GLN A 58 14.47 6.75 3.86
N SER A 59 14.30 7.78 4.70
CA SER A 59 13.90 7.65 6.11
C SER A 59 12.41 7.90 6.31
N GLU A 60 11.65 8.19 5.26
CA GLU A 60 10.24 8.58 5.34
C GLU A 60 9.50 8.00 4.12
N TRP A 61 8.27 7.55 4.33
CA TRP A 61 7.31 7.16 3.30
C TRP A 61 5.90 7.47 3.81
N ALA A 62 4.88 7.13 3.02
CA ALA A 62 3.50 7.62 3.22
C ALA A 62 2.98 7.47 4.65
N SER A 63 3.31 6.37 5.32
CA SER A 63 2.80 6.06 6.66
C SER A 63 3.80 6.24 7.79
N THR A 64 5.09 6.43 7.54
CA THR A 64 6.11 6.36 8.60
C THR A 64 7.33 7.23 8.34
N ILE A 65 7.81 7.85 9.42
CA ILE A 65 9.10 8.54 9.50
C ILE A 65 9.99 7.76 10.48
N LEU A 66 11.13 7.24 9.98
CA LEU A 66 12.15 6.58 10.78
C LEU A 66 12.98 7.59 11.58
N GLY A 67 13.24 7.25 12.84
CA GLY A 67 14.19 7.95 13.69
C GLY A 67 15.65 7.51 13.49
N ASP A 68 16.56 8.13 14.25
CA ASP A 68 17.95 7.71 14.42
C ASP A 68 18.79 7.60 13.12
N ASN A 69 18.51 8.46 12.14
CA ASN A 69 19.15 8.46 10.82
C ASN A 69 19.04 7.10 10.09
N GLN A 70 18.06 6.28 10.45
CA GLN A 70 17.82 5.00 9.79
C GLN A 70 17.17 5.22 8.42
N THR A 71 17.45 4.31 7.50
CA THR A 71 16.87 4.32 6.15
C THR A 71 16.29 2.96 5.79
N ALA A 72 15.23 2.99 4.99
CA ALA A 72 14.65 1.84 4.32
C ALA A 72 14.87 1.95 2.81
N LYS A 73 14.69 0.82 2.11
CA LYS A 73 14.57 0.83 0.65
C LYS A 73 13.09 0.91 0.31
N VAL A 74 12.68 2.00 -0.32
CA VAL A 74 11.30 2.21 -0.76
C VAL A 74 11.24 2.05 -2.26
N TYR A 75 10.47 1.07 -2.69
CA TYR A 75 10.30 0.70 -4.08
C TYR A 75 8.99 1.29 -4.59
N TYR A 76 9.08 2.13 -5.60
CA TYR A 76 7.94 2.73 -6.29
C TYR A 76 7.70 1.96 -7.59
N TYR A 77 6.44 1.61 -7.83
CA TYR A 77 5.99 0.81 -8.96
C TYR A 77 4.86 1.52 -9.69
N TYR A 78 4.72 1.26 -10.98
CA TYR A 78 3.54 1.63 -11.74
C TYR A 78 2.36 0.70 -11.43
N THR A 79 1.15 1.24 -11.42
CA THR A 79 -0.10 0.47 -11.27
C THR A 79 -0.51 -0.23 -12.57
N ASP A 80 0.28 -1.20 -13.02
CA ASP A 80 -0.03 -2.01 -14.21
C ASP A 80 -0.67 -3.38 -13.88
N GLU A 81 -1.18 -4.07 -14.91
CA GLU A 81 -1.84 -5.37 -14.73
C GLU A 81 -0.91 -6.47 -14.17
N ASN A 82 0.40 -6.40 -14.44
CA ASN A 82 1.37 -7.35 -13.90
C ASN A 82 1.49 -7.16 -12.38
N ALA A 83 1.71 -5.93 -11.93
CA ALA A 83 1.78 -5.60 -10.52
C ALA A 83 0.48 -5.95 -9.79
N LYS A 84 -0.69 -5.63 -10.36
CA LYS A 84 -1.99 -5.98 -9.78
C LYS A 84 -2.12 -7.48 -9.52
N SER A 85 -1.77 -8.29 -10.53
CA SER A 85 -1.81 -9.75 -10.40
C SER A 85 -0.87 -10.25 -9.31
N ILE A 86 0.31 -9.66 -9.18
CA ILE A 86 1.30 -10.07 -8.18
C ILE A 86 0.84 -9.70 -6.77
N LEU A 87 0.34 -8.48 -6.55
CA LEU A 87 -0.14 -8.09 -5.20
C LEU A 87 -1.25 -9.03 -4.72
N LYS A 88 -2.19 -9.40 -5.61
CA LYS A 88 -3.29 -10.33 -5.31
C LYS A 88 -2.86 -11.80 -5.23
N GLU A 89 -1.70 -12.17 -5.76
CA GLU A 89 -1.10 -13.51 -5.62
C GLU A 89 -0.45 -13.69 -4.24
N PHE A 90 0.23 -12.65 -3.74
CA PHE A 90 1.08 -12.74 -2.55
C PHE A 90 0.36 -12.41 -1.24
N ALA A 91 -0.70 -11.61 -1.29
CA ALA A 91 -1.44 -11.17 -0.11
C ALA A 91 -2.94 -11.47 -0.25
N ASN A 92 -3.59 -11.71 0.89
CA ASN A 92 -5.04 -11.85 0.98
C ASN A 92 -5.65 -10.80 1.93
N SER A 93 -4.84 -9.93 2.53
CA SER A 93 -5.28 -8.78 3.31
C SER A 93 -4.39 -7.55 3.13
N LEU A 94 -4.90 -6.37 3.49
CA LEU A 94 -4.12 -5.13 3.40
C LEU A 94 -2.94 -5.14 4.37
N TYR A 95 -3.11 -5.70 5.57
CA TYR A 95 -2.03 -5.76 6.57
C TYR A 95 -1.18 -7.03 6.47
N ASP A 96 -1.36 -7.86 5.44
CA ASP A 96 -0.41 -8.95 5.15
C ASP A 96 0.96 -8.40 4.71
N TRP A 97 1.00 -7.15 4.21
CA TRP A 97 2.20 -6.43 3.77
C TRP A 97 3.04 -5.99 4.97
N GLU A 98 3.57 -6.96 5.70
CA GLU A 98 4.37 -6.80 6.91
C GLU A 98 5.60 -7.73 6.87
N GLN A 99 6.78 -7.21 7.20
CA GLN A 99 8.00 -8.01 7.28
C GLN A 99 7.99 -8.89 8.53
N PRO A 100 8.57 -10.10 8.48
CA PRO A 100 9.46 -10.62 7.44
C PRO A 100 8.77 -11.41 6.31
N ASN A 101 7.44 -11.50 6.31
CA ASN A 101 6.72 -12.38 5.38
C ASN A 101 6.55 -11.73 4.00
N LEU A 102 6.20 -10.43 3.98
CA LEU A 102 6.09 -9.59 2.79
C LEU A 102 6.81 -8.25 3.04
N PRO A 103 7.04 -7.42 2.00
CA PRO A 103 7.46 -6.04 2.20
C PRO A 103 6.43 -5.27 3.05
N GLU A 104 6.89 -4.23 3.75
CA GLU A 104 6.06 -3.35 4.56
C GLU A 104 5.20 -2.40 3.70
N ASP A 105 4.08 -1.99 4.29
CA ASP A 105 3.36 -0.74 4.02
C ASP A 105 2.96 -0.49 2.56
N LEU A 106 2.08 -1.33 2.02
CA LEU A 106 1.48 -1.11 0.71
C LEU A 106 0.60 0.15 0.71
N SER A 107 1.07 1.19 0.01
CA SER A 107 0.33 2.45 -0.16
C SER A 107 0.33 2.89 -1.64
N PHE A 108 -0.70 3.62 -2.06
CA PHE A 108 -0.94 4.03 -3.44
C PHE A 108 -0.98 5.55 -3.59
N PHE A 109 -0.56 6.04 -4.75
CA PHE A 109 -0.48 7.45 -5.10
C PHE A 109 -1.19 7.76 -6.41
N LYS A 110 -1.82 8.93 -6.44
CA LYS A 110 -2.50 9.50 -7.61
C LYS A 110 -1.88 10.85 -7.95
N ASN A 111 -1.22 10.92 -9.09
CA ASN A 111 -0.46 12.08 -9.59
C ASN A 111 0.59 12.58 -8.58
N GLY A 112 1.23 11.66 -7.87
CA GLY A 112 2.24 11.97 -6.85
C GLY A 112 1.68 12.31 -5.46
N GLU A 113 0.36 12.41 -5.30
CA GLU A 113 -0.29 12.61 -4.00
C GLU A 113 -0.74 11.27 -3.41
N GLU A 114 -0.67 11.12 -2.09
CA GLU A 114 -1.15 9.94 -1.38
C GLU A 114 -2.65 9.71 -1.63
N TRP A 115 -3.02 8.45 -1.90
CA TRP A 115 -4.41 8.07 -2.05
C TRP A 115 -4.81 7.00 -1.05
N LEU A 116 -4.08 5.88 -0.95
CA LEU A 116 -4.25 4.88 0.12
C LEU A 116 -2.97 4.83 0.91
N VAL A 117 -3.02 5.12 2.20
CA VAL A 117 -1.87 5.07 3.11
C VAL A 117 -2.07 3.93 4.10
N THR A 118 -1.03 3.13 4.31
CA THR A 118 -1.08 1.94 5.18
C THR A 118 0.19 1.87 6.05
N SER A 119 0.02 1.72 7.36
CA SER A 119 1.02 1.23 8.31
C SER A 119 0.59 -0.18 8.71
N SER A 120 1.13 -1.22 8.08
CA SER A 120 0.67 -2.60 8.28
C SER A 120 0.94 -3.08 9.70
N HIS A 121 2.14 -2.77 10.22
CA HIS A 121 2.55 -3.11 11.58
C HIS A 121 1.69 -2.42 12.65
N GLU A 122 1.19 -1.22 12.38
CA GLU A 122 0.32 -0.49 13.30
C GLU A 122 -1.17 -0.78 13.06
N GLU A 123 -1.50 -1.56 12.02
CA GLU A 123 -2.86 -1.85 11.58
C GLU A 123 -3.69 -0.58 11.27
N GLU A 124 -3.03 0.47 10.80
CA GLU A 124 -3.64 1.76 10.47
C GLU A 124 -3.67 1.97 8.95
N SER A 125 -4.82 2.38 8.41
CA SER A 125 -4.90 2.78 7.02
C SER A 125 -6.04 3.76 6.75
N TYR A 126 -5.83 4.63 5.76
CA TYR A 126 -6.83 5.59 5.31
C TYR A 126 -6.74 5.86 3.82
N ILE A 127 -7.84 6.35 3.26
CA ILE A 127 -7.92 6.83 1.88
C ILE A 127 -8.09 8.35 1.88
N GLU A 128 -7.18 9.05 1.21
CA GLU A 128 -7.25 10.50 1.03
C GLU A 128 -7.88 10.86 -0.32
N THR A 129 -9.13 11.31 -0.27
CA THR A 129 -9.85 11.79 -1.45
C THR A 129 -11.02 12.68 -1.05
N GLU A 130 -11.22 13.75 -1.82
CA GLU A 130 -12.42 14.60 -1.79
C GLU A 130 -13.35 14.33 -2.99
N ASN A 131 -12.99 13.38 -3.86
CA ASN A 131 -13.75 13.10 -5.06
C ASN A 131 -14.98 12.26 -4.73
N ASP A 132 -16.17 12.86 -4.81
CA ASP A 132 -17.46 12.20 -4.57
C ASP A 132 -17.66 10.87 -5.32
N THR A 133 -17.10 10.74 -6.52
CA THR A 133 -17.19 9.51 -7.30
C THR A 133 -16.33 8.42 -6.70
N GLU A 134 -15.10 8.74 -6.30
CA GLU A 134 -14.21 7.81 -5.61
C GLU A 134 -14.77 7.41 -4.26
N ILE A 135 -15.25 8.37 -3.47
CA ILE A 135 -15.92 8.14 -2.17
C ILE A 135 -17.08 7.14 -2.35
N LYS A 136 -17.97 7.37 -3.32
CA LYS A 136 -19.07 6.45 -3.61
C LYS A 136 -18.60 5.05 -4.00
N ARG A 137 -17.50 4.93 -4.74
CA ARG A 137 -16.93 3.64 -5.14
C ARG A 137 -16.32 2.91 -3.95
N ILE A 138 -15.60 3.60 -3.07
CA ILE A 138 -15.06 3.05 -1.82
C ILE A 138 -16.19 2.52 -0.94
N LEU A 139 -17.23 3.33 -0.70
CA LEU A 139 -18.41 2.96 0.08
C LEU A 139 -19.24 1.83 -0.56
N SER A 140 -19.02 1.54 -1.85
CA SER A 140 -19.67 0.44 -2.55
C SER A 140 -18.93 -0.90 -2.44
N ILE A 141 -17.70 -0.91 -1.91
CA ILE A 141 -16.96 -2.15 -1.66
C ILE A 141 -17.69 -2.92 -0.54
N PRO A 142 -18.24 -4.12 -0.81
CA PRO A 142 -19.00 -4.86 0.20
C PRO A 142 -18.17 -5.14 1.44
N GLU A 143 -18.76 -4.89 2.61
CA GLU A 143 -18.18 -5.17 3.94
C GLU A 143 -16.89 -4.43 4.30
N LEU A 144 -16.39 -3.55 3.43
CA LEU A 144 -15.34 -2.62 3.78
C LEU A 144 -15.91 -1.60 4.78
N LYS A 145 -15.38 -1.59 6.00
CA LYS A 145 -15.79 -0.64 7.03
C LYS A 145 -14.89 0.57 7.00
N VAL A 146 -15.49 1.72 6.74
CA VAL A 146 -14.81 3.00 6.75
C VAL A 146 -15.66 4.05 7.43
N HIS A 147 -15.00 5.04 8.01
CA HIS A 147 -15.66 6.28 8.45
C HIS A 147 -14.95 7.51 7.91
N MET A 148 -15.72 8.59 7.75
CA MET A 148 -15.17 9.89 7.40
C MET A 148 -14.58 10.53 8.64
N GLU A 149 -13.31 10.91 8.58
CA GLU A 149 -12.67 11.74 9.60
C GLU A 149 -12.41 13.12 9.02
N LYS A 150 -12.87 14.15 9.74
CA LYS A 150 -12.58 15.54 9.43
C LYS A 150 -11.54 16.00 10.44
N TRP A 151 -10.43 16.54 9.94
CA TRP A 151 -9.49 17.25 10.79
C TRP A 151 -10.07 18.64 11.05
N ASP A 152 -10.19 19.00 12.33
CA ASP A 152 -10.62 20.33 12.79
C ASP A 152 -9.52 21.39 12.59
#